data_AF-A0A6J6MWS8-F1
#
_entry.id   AF-A0A6J6MWS8-F1
#
_cell.length_a   1.000
_cell.length_b   1.000
_cell.length_c   1.000
_cell.angle_alpha   90.00
_cell.angle_beta   90.00
_cell.angle_gamma   90.00
#
_symmetry.space_group_name_H-M   'P 1'
#
loop_
_entity.id
_entity.type
_entity.pdbx_description
1 polymer ?
#
loop_
_entity_poly.entity_id
_entity_poly.type
_entity_poly.pdbx_seq_one_letter_code
_entity_poly.pdbx_strand_id
1 'polypeptide(L)' 'MLLMIETFGLAALWGSPAKGANTAITSLCSMNASDHVMGIIYVGWPSQSVAAPLRPEITITHLT' A
#
# COMPACT_ATOMS: atom_id res chain seq x y z
N MET A 1 -8.48 1.25 -0.13
CA MET A 1 -7.91 2.59 -0.40
C MET A 1 -7.18 2.64 -1.75
N LEU A 2 -6.24 1.75 -2.05
CA LEU A 2 -5.48 1.79 -3.33
C LEU A 2 -6.37 1.80 -4.59
N LEU A 3 -7.37 0.91 -4.66
CA LEU A 3 -8.31 0.88 -5.79
C LEU A 3 -9.14 2.17 -5.91
N MET A 4 -9.49 2.82 -4.80
CA MET A 4 -10.18 4.11 -4.82
C MET A 4 -9.28 5.19 -5.43
N ILE A 5 -8.00 5.25 -5.04
CA ILE A 5 -7.03 6.21 -5.58
C ILE A 5 -6.89 6.03 -7.10
N GLU A 6 -6.81 4.79 -7.56
CA GLU A 6 -6.75 4.45 -8.99
C GLU A 6 -7.99 4.97 -9.75
N THR A 7 -9.19 4.88 -9.16
CA THR A 7 -10.42 5.40 -9.81
C THR A 7 -10.39 6.92 -10.06
N PHE A 8 -9.56 7.65 -9.30
CA PHE A 8 -9.35 9.09 -9.50
C PHE A 8 -8.21 9.40 -10.50
N GLY A 9 -7.63 8.38 -11.15
CA GLY A 9 -6.53 8.55 -12.10
C GLY A 9 -5.19 8.88 -11.45
N LEU A 10 -5.04 8.59 -10.14
CA LEU A 10 -3.82 8.81 -9.38
C LEU A 10 -3.03 7.50 -9.25
N ALA A 11 -1.70 7.61 -9.22
CA ALA A 11 -0.83 6.49 -8.87
C ALA A 11 -0.75 6.31 -7.35
N ALA A 12 -0.74 5.05 -6.90
CA ALA A 12 -0.54 4.70 -5.51
C ALA A 12 0.52 3.60 -5.33
N LEU A 13 1.35 3.73 -4.29
CA LEU A 13 2.32 2.71 -3.88
C LEU A 13 2.15 2.41 -2.40
N TRP A 14 2.01 1.13 -2.07
CA TRP A 14 2.11 0.65 -0.69
C TRP A 14 3.58 0.43 -0.32
N GLY A 15 4.03 1.09 0.75
CA GLY A 15 5.31 0.86 1.39
C GLY A 15 5.13 0.31 2.81
N SER A 16 5.87 -0.74 3.15
CA SER A 16 5.97 -1.19 4.53
C SER A 16 6.85 -0.22 5.32
N PRO A 17 6.48 0.13 6.57
CA PRO A 17 7.35 0.96 7.40
C PRO A 17 8.67 0.25 7.66
N ALA A 18 9.77 0.99 7.62
CA ALA A 18 11.09 0.44 7.94
C ALA A 18 11.10 -0.13 9.37
N LYS A 19 11.77 -1.27 9.57
CA LYS A 19 11.89 -1.89 10.89
C LYS A 19 12.47 -0.89 11.89
N GLY A 20 11.80 -0.70 13.01
CA GLY A 20 12.20 0.26 14.06
C GLY A 20 11.72 1.70 13.86
N ALA A 21 11.10 2.03 12.72
CA ALA A 21 10.66 3.40 12.44
C ALA A 21 9.32 3.80 13.10
N ASN A 22 8.62 2.87 13.76
CA ASN A 22 7.27 3.12 14.32
C ASN A 22 7.25 4.36 15.21
N THR A 23 8.15 4.45 16.18
CA THR A 23 8.21 5.59 17.12
C THR A 23 8.50 6.91 16.42
N ALA A 24 9.37 6.92 15.42
CA ALA A 24 9.67 8.13 14.66
C ALA A 24 8.45 8.61 13.86
N ILE A 25 7.74 7.67 13.22
CA ILE A 25 6.54 7.98 12.43
C ILE A 25 5.40 8.44 13.36
N THR A 26 5.12 7.72 14.45
CA THR A 26 4.05 8.10 15.37
C THR A 26 4.32 9.45 16.03
N SER A 27 5.58 9.74 16.39
CA SER A 27 5.97 11.05 16.90
C SER A 27 5.81 12.16 15.86
N LEU A 28 6.19 11.92 14.60
CA LEU A 28 6.07 12.92 13.53
C LEU A 28 4.60 13.23 13.21
N CYS A 29 3.75 12.20 13.22
CA CYS A 29 2.33 12.32 12.89
C CYS A 29 1.45 12.63 14.10
N SER A 30 2.04 12.93 15.27
CA SER A 30 1.31 13.20 16.53
C SER A 30 0.30 12.10 16.90
N MET A 31 0.66 10.85 16.63
CA MET A 31 -0.13 9.65 16.97
C MET A 31 0.16 9.21 18.41
N ASN A 32 -0.68 8.32 18.95
CA ASN A 32 -0.41 7.77 20.28
C ASN A 32 0.82 6.85 20.24
N ALA A 33 1.56 6.80 21.35
CA ALA A 33 2.73 5.92 21.47
C ALA A 33 2.37 4.42 21.38
N SER A 34 1.12 4.07 21.66
CA SER A 34 0.57 2.71 21.51
C SER A 34 0.14 2.38 20.08
N ASP A 35 0.08 3.35 19.18
CA ASP A 35 -0.37 3.11 17.81
C ASP A 35 0.72 2.38 17.02
N HIS A 36 0.27 1.43 16.19
CA HIS A 36 1.16 0.67 15.32
C HIS A 36 0.95 1.04 13.85
N VAL A 37 2.00 1.52 13.21
CA VAL A 37 2.00 1.86 11.80
C VAL A 37 2.11 0.57 10.98
N MET A 38 1.05 0.25 10.23
CA MET A 38 0.99 -0.97 9.41
C MET A 38 1.50 -0.75 7.98
N GLY A 39 1.44 0.48 7.48
CA GLY A 39 1.74 0.79 6.09
C GLY A 39 1.80 2.29 5.83
N ILE A 40 2.51 2.64 4.78
CA ILE A 40 2.61 3.98 4.22
C ILE A 40 2.07 3.90 2.79
N ILE A 41 1.18 4.81 2.43
CA ILE A 41 0.66 4.88 1.06
C ILE A 41 1.16 6.18 0.43
N TYR A 42 2.01 6.04 -0.59
CA TYR A 42 2.44 7.16 -1.43
C TYR A 42 1.39 7.37 -2.52
N VAL A 43 1.03 8.63 -2.77
CA VAL A 43 0.00 9.01 -3.76
C VAL A 43 0.50 10.19 -4.58
N GLY A 44 0.22 10.18 -5.89
CA GLY A 44 0.55 11.30 -6.76
C GLY A 44 0.04 11.13 -8.18
N TRP A 45 0.34 12.10 -9.04
CA TRP A 45 0.04 12.00 -10.46
C TRP A 45 1.02 11.04 -11.13
N PRO A 46 0.54 10.09 -11.96
CA PRO A 46 1.42 9.20 -12.69
C PRO A 46 2.27 9.98 -13.69
N SER A 47 3.59 9.77 -13.68
CA SER A 47 4.51 10.27 -14.70
C SER A 47 4.71 9.29 -15.86
N GLN A 48 4.31 8.03 -15.67
CA GLN A 48 4.46 6.94 -16.63
C GLN A 48 3.35 5.90 -16.43
N SER A 49 3.08 5.12 -17.48
CA SER A 49 2.24 3.93 -17.39
C SER A 49 3.12 2.70 -17.12
N VAL A 50 2.60 1.75 -16.35
CA VAL A 50 3.29 0.48 -16.04
C VAL A 50 2.38 -0.68 -16.43
N ALA A 51 2.96 -1.73 -17.01
CA ALA A 51 2.22 -2.94 -17.32
C ALA A 51 1.75 -3.64 -16.04
N ALA A 52 0.54 -4.21 -16.06
CA ALA A 52 0.05 -5.01 -14.96
C ALA A 52 1.01 -6.20 -14.69
N PRO A 53 1.40 -6.46 -13.43
CA PRO A 53 2.27 -7.58 -13.12
C PRO A 53 1.58 -8.91 -13.43
N LEU A 54 2.30 -9.83 -14.08
CA LEU A 54 1.80 -11.16 -14.38
C LEU A 54 1.49 -11.90 -13.07
N ARG A 55 0.28 -12.44 -12.96
CA ARG A 55 -0.13 -13.31 -11.87
C ARG A 55 0.11 -14.78 -12.27
N PRO A 56 0.63 -15.64 -11.37
CA PRO A 56 0.68 -17.08 -11.61
C PRO A 56 -0.72 -17.64 -11.91
N GLU A 57 -0.80 -18.70 -12.72
CA GLU A 57 -2.06 -19.40 -12.95
C GLU A 57 -2.65 -19.94 -11.64
N ILE A 58 -3.97 -19.80 -11.47
CA ILE A 58 -4.68 -20.27 -10.28
C ILE A 58 -5.15 -21.70 -10.56
N THR A 59 -4.75 -22.65 -9.71
CA THR A 59 -5.33 -24.01 -9.72
C THR A 59 -6.60 -24.02 -8.87
N ILE A 60 -7.76 -24.26 -9.49
CA ILE A 60 -9.05 -24.31 -8.79
C ILE A 60 -9.49 -25.77 -8.69
N THR A 61 -9.76 -26.26 -7.48
CA THR A 61 -10.40 -27.57 -7.25
C THR A 61 -11.85 -27.34 -6.84
N HIS A 62 -12.79 -27.81 -7.65
CA HIS A 62 -14.21 -27.79 -7.30
C HIS A 62 -14.55 -29.05 -6.51
N LEU A 63 -15.26 -28.89 -5.38
CA LEU A 63 -15.82 -30.01 -4.63
C LEU A 63 -17.27 -30.20 -5.06
N THR A 64 -17.64 -31.45 -5.34
CA THR A 64 -19.01 -31.89 -5.64
C THR A 64 -19.64 -32.55 -4.44
#